data_AF-A0A388JVQ6-F1
#
_entry.id   AF-A0A388JVQ6-F1
#
_cell.length_a   1.000
_cell.length_b   1.000
_cell.length_c   1.000
_cell.angle_alpha   90.00
_cell.angle_beta   90.00
_cell.angle_gamma   90.00
#
_symmetry.space_group_name_H-M   'P 1'
#
loop_
_entity.id
_entity.type
_entity.pdbx_description
1 polymer ?
#
loop_
_entity_poly.entity_id
_entity_poly.type
_entity_poly.pdbx_seq_one_letter_code
_entity_poly.pdbx_strand_id
1 'polypeptide(L)'
;MAMRRDAWVDAASQCQTAVARVGAYGAEITSPALPFLAQTGAAGAVFLAGLVGFQYAGYVCGISCVTPALGPMFGCAAVGVSSVAAGQAAAAMHRLIEVGDLWPNNSFGATQREEILLHALMGIAGFKALGGSFRNVMPSNLGYPGALARFSIPAKGEGYAVEAERAVIRRMFKQFGCHHCGRRSGGWSASIIPKLALRTICLQTSR
;
A
#
# COMPACT_ATOMS: atom_id res chain seq x y z
N MET A 1 -16.10 -19.61 -58.22
CA MET A 1 -15.57 -18.74 -57.14
C MET A 1 -16.37 -18.86 -55.82
N ALA A 2 -17.01 -20.00 -55.53
CA ALA A 2 -17.80 -20.22 -54.30
C ALA A 2 -17.02 -20.99 -53.22
N MET A 3 -16.21 -21.98 -53.62
CA MET A 3 -15.48 -22.90 -52.73
C MET A 3 -14.46 -22.26 -51.76
N ARG A 4 -14.07 -21.00 -51.98
CA ARG A 4 -13.14 -20.29 -51.08
C ARG A 4 -13.84 -19.74 -49.84
N ARG A 5 -15.12 -19.35 -49.94
CA ARG A 5 -15.86 -18.71 -48.83
C ARG A 5 -16.20 -19.72 -47.74
N ASP A 6 -16.60 -20.92 -48.11
CA ASP A 6 -17.00 -21.97 -47.17
C ASP A 6 -15.80 -22.43 -46.34
N ALA A 7 -14.63 -22.60 -46.97
CA ALA A 7 -13.37 -22.91 -46.28
C ALA A 7 -12.93 -21.82 -45.29
N TRP A 8 -13.22 -20.54 -45.57
CA TRP A 8 -12.95 -19.44 -44.63
C TRP A 8 -13.91 -19.44 -43.44
N VAL A 9 -15.18 -19.78 -43.66
CA VAL A 9 -16.19 -19.90 -42.59
C VAL A 9 -15.87 -21.09 -41.68
N ASP A 10 -15.43 -22.21 -42.25
CA ASP A 10 -15.01 -23.40 -41.51
C ASP A 10 -13.74 -23.14 -40.69
N ALA A 11 -12.75 -22.45 -41.26
CA ALA A 11 -11.55 -22.06 -40.53
C ALA A 11 -11.83 -21.07 -39.38
N ALA A 12 -12.76 -20.14 -39.59
CA ALA A 12 -13.18 -19.18 -38.56
C ALA A 12 -13.92 -19.88 -37.40
N SER A 13 -14.80 -20.83 -37.70
CA SER A 13 -15.52 -21.59 -36.66
C SER A 13 -14.59 -22.51 -35.86
N GLN A 14 -13.60 -23.14 -36.52
CA GLN A 14 -12.53 -23.91 -35.86
C GLN A 14 -11.65 -23.03 -34.97
N CYS A 15 -11.31 -21.82 -35.42
CA CYS A 15 -10.55 -20.86 -34.61
C CYS A 15 -11.34 -20.41 -33.37
N GLN A 16 -12.63 -20.12 -33.52
CA GLN A 16 -13.51 -19.75 -32.40
C GLN A 16 -13.65 -20.89 -31.38
N THR A 17 -13.79 -22.13 -31.83
CA THR A 17 -13.85 -23.30 -30.92
C THR A 17 -12.50 -23.59 -30.25
N ALA A 18 -11.38 -23.37 -30.93
CA ALA A 18 -10.06 -23.48 -30.33
C ALA A 18 -9.83 -22.40 -29.26
N VAL A 19 -10.19 -21.15 -29.54
CA VAL A 19 -10.11 -20.04 -28.57
C VAL A 19 -11.03 -20.29 -27.38
N ALA A 20 -12.25 -20.79 -27.62
CA ALA A 20 -13.18 -21.15 -26.54
C ALA A 20 -12.64 -22.30 -25.66
N ARG A 21 -11.98 -23.30 -26.25
CA ARG A 21 -11.34 -24.40 -25.49
C ARG A 21 -10.14 -23.94 -24.67
N VAL A 22 -9.29 -23.09 -25.23
CA VAL A 22 -8.16 -22.50 -24.49
C VAL A 22 -8.67 -21.58 -23.37
N GLY A 23 -9.73 -20.81 -23.64
CA GLY A 23 -10.40 -19.99 -22.62
C GLY A 23 -11.04 -20.83 -21.51
N ALA A 24 -11.68 -21.95 -21.84
CA ALA A 24 -12.25 -22.89 -20.88
C ALA A 24 -11.18 -23.58 -20.03
N TYR A 25 -10.06 -24.02 -20.63
CA TYR A 25 -8.93 -24.61 -19.92
C TYR A 25 -8.22 -23.59 -19.02
N GLY A 26 -8.08 -22.35 -19.49
CA GLY A 26 -7.59 -21.23 -18.68
C GLY A 26 -8.52 -20.95 -17.51
N ALA A 27 -9.84 -20.93 -17.72
CA ALA A 27 -10.83 -20.77 -16.67
C ALA A 27 -10.79 -21.95 -15.66
N GLU A 28 -10.59 -23.17 -16.12
CA GLU A 28 -10.47 -24.37 -15.27
C GLU A 28 -9.25 -24.29 -14.35
N ILE A 29 -8.09 -23.85 -14.86
CA ILE A 29 -6.87 -23.63 -14.06
C ILE A 29 -7.01 -22.44 -13.10
N THR A 30 -7.71 -21.38 -13.51
CA THR A 30 -7.81 -20.13 -12.72
C THR A 30 -8.96 -20.17 -11.70
N SER A 31 -9.99 -20.98 -11.96
CA SER A 31 -11.17 -21.14 -11.10
C SER A 31 -10.85 -21.56 -9.65
N PRO A 32 -9.89 -22.47 -9.36
CA PRO A 32 -9.55 -22.79 -7.97
C PRO A 32 -8.73 -21.68 -7.28
N ALA A 33 -8.02 -20.84 -8.04
CA ALA A 33 -7.18 -19.77 -7.48
C ALA A 33 -7.96 -18.47 -7.19
N LEU A 34 -9.05 -18.23 -7.93
CA LEU A 34 -9.91 -17.06 -7.79
C LEU A 34 -10.38 -16.77 -6.35
N PRO A 35 -10.89 -17.75 -5.57
CA PRO A 35 -11.37 -17.48 -4.21
C PRO A 35 -10.24 -17.07 -3.26
N PHE A 36 -9.04 -17.67 -3.39
CA PHE A 36 -7.87 -17.29 -2.58
C PHE A 36 -7.37 -15.89 -2.90
N LEU A 37 -7.39 -15.50 -4.18
CA LEU A 37 -7.03 -14.15 -4.60
C LEU A 37 -8.05 -13.12 -4.11
N ALA A 38 -9.34 -13.42 -4.18
CA ALA A 38 -10.39 -12.55 -3.67
C ALA A 38 -10.28 -12.36 -2.15
N GLN A 39 -10.07 -13.45 -1.40
CA GLN A 39 -9.91 -13.43 0.05
C GLN A 39 -8.67 -12.65 0.49
N THR A 40 -7.51 -12.91 -0.13
CA THR A 40 -6.26 -12.19 0.18
C THR A 40 -6.33 -10.73 -0.22
N GLY A 41 -6.96 -10.41 -1.36
CA GLY A 41 -7.21 -9.04 -1.81
C GLY A 41 -8.09 -8.25 -0.83
N ALA A 42 -9.21 -8.83 -0.40
CA ALA A 42 -10.10 -8.21 0.57
C ALA A 42 -9.40 -7.97 1.92
N ALA A 43 -8.72 -8.99 2.46
CA ALA A 43 -7.97 -8.88 3.71
C ALA A 43 -6.87 -7.82 3.63
N GLY A 44 -6.12 -7.80 2.53
CA GLY A 44 -5.06 -6.81 2.28
C GLY A 44 -5.61 -5.38 2.19
N ALA A 45 -6.73 -5.19 1.51
CA ALA A 45 -7.38 -3.87 1.40
C ALA A 45 -7.84 -3.35 2.76
N VAL A 46 -8.48 -4.20 3.58
CA VAL A 46 -8.92 -3.82 4.94
C VAL A 46 -7.72 -3.55 5.85
N PHE A 47 -6.65 -4.35 5.75
CA PHE A 47 -5.43 -4.11 6.50
C PHE A 47 -4.82 -2.73 6.18
N LEU A 48 -4.67 -2.41 4.89
CA LEU A 48 -4.13 -1.12 4.47
C LEU A 48 -5.04 0.05 4.88
N ALA A 49 -6.36 -0.10 4.76
CA ALA A 49 -7.32 0.90 5.21
C ALA A 49 -7.19 1.17 6.73
N GLY A 50 -7.02 0.10 7.53
CA GLY A 50 -6.74 0.20 8.96
C GLY A 50 -5.45 0.99 9.25
N LEU A 51 -4.35 0.66 8.56
CA LEU A 51 -3.08 1.38 8.71
C LEU A 51 -3.19 2.86 8.31
N VAL A 52 -3.93 3.19 7.25
CA VAL A 52 -4.19 4.58 6.85
C VAL A 52 -5.00 5.31 7.91
N GLY A 53 -6.03 4.67 8.48
CA GLY A 53 -6.82 5.22 9.57
C GLY A 53 -5.96 5.53 10.81
N PHE A 54 -5.07 4.61 11.19
CA PHE A 54 -4.12 4.83 12.30
C PHE A 54 -3.07 5.90 12.00
N GLN A 55 -2.60 6.02 10.76
CA GLN A 55 -1.72 7.12 10.36
C GLN A 55 -2.42 8.48 10.46
N TYR A 56 -3.70 8.55 10.07
CA TYR A 56 -4.50 9.75 10.21
C TYR A 56 -4.78 10.08 11.69
N ALA A 57 -5.10 9.08 12.51
CA ALA A 57 -5.24 9.25 13.95
C ALA A 57 -3.93 9.75 14.60
N GLY A 58 -2.79 9.17 14.22
CA GLY A 58 -1.47 9.64 14.65
C GLY A 58 -1.20 11.08 14.23
N TYR A 59 -1.61 11.46 13.02
CA TYR A 59 -1.53 12.85 12.53
C TYR A 59 -2.32 13.82 13.40
N VAL A 60 -3.59 13.52 13.69
CA VAL A 60 -4.47 14.37 14.52
C VAL A 60 -3.97 14.46 15.96
N CYS A 61 -3.45 13.36 16.52
CA CYS A 61 -2.92 13.31 17.87
C CYS A 61 -1.48 13.84 18.01
N GLY A 62 -0.83 14.28 16.92
CA GLY A 62 0.57 14.70 16.93
C GLY A 62 1.57 13.57 17.22
N ILE A 63 1.14 12.31 17.12
CA ILE A 63 1.97 11.12 17.33
C ILE A 63 2.64 10.79 16.00
N SER A 64 3.96 10.97 15.97
CA SER A 64 4.78 10.70 14.79
C SER A 64 5.80 9.62 15.07
N CYS A 65 6.49 9.18 14.00
CA CYS A 65 7.63 8.29 14.10
C CYS A 65 8.77 8.83 14.98
N VAL A 66 8.76 10.09 15.42
CA VAL A 66 9.80 10.67 16.30
C VAL A 66 9.46 10.56 17.78
N THR A 67 8.22 10.27 18.13
CA THR A 67 7.84 10.00 19.52
C THR A 67 8.40 8.62 19.95
N PRO A 68 9.40 8.58 20.86
CA PRO A 68 10.22 7.37 21.05
C PRO A 68 9.45 6.18 21.64
N ALA A 69 8.45 6.44 22.48
CA ALA A 69 7.58 5.40 23.05
C ALA A 69 6.22 5.31 22.33
N LEU A 70 5.55 6.46 22.14
CA LEU A 70 4.19 6.48 21.59
C LEU A 70 4.15 6.03 20.12
N GLY A 71 5.15 6.34 19.31
CA GLY A 71 5.19 5.95 17.89
C GLY A 71 5.19 4.44 17.69
N PRO A 72 6.13 3.68 18.29
CA PRO A 72 6.12 2.23 18.24
C PRO A 72 4.87 1.60 18.88
N MET A 73 4.34 2.15 19.97
CA MET A 73 3.11 1.64 20.61
C MET A 73 1.90 1.78 19.70
N PHE A 74 1.70 2.97 19.11
CA PHE A 74 0.62 3.19 18.13
C PHE A 74 0.82 2.36 16.87
N GLY A 75 2.06 2.19 16.40
CA GLY A 75 2.37 1.32 15.26
C GLY A 75 2.06 -0.16 15.53
N CYS A 76 2.35 -0.64 16.74
CA CYS A 76 2.01 -2.01 17.15
C CYS A 76 0.49 -2.19 17.24
N ALA A 77 -0.20 -1.25 17.89
CA ALA A 77 -1.66 -1.25 17.99
C ALA A 77 -2.32 -1.17 16.60
N ALA A 78 -1.79 -0.34 15.70
CA ALA A 78 -2.25 -0.21 14.33
C ALA A 78 -2.16 -1.54 13.58
N VAL A 79 -1.02 -2.22 13.65
CA VAL A 79 -0.84 -3.54 13.01
C VAL A 79 -1.80 -4.56 13.64
N GLY A 80 -1.86 -4.66 14.97
CA GLY A 80 -2.72 -5.62 15.65
C GLY A 80 -4.21 -5.45 15.31
N VAL A 81 -4.74 -4.23 15.43
CA VAL A 81 -6.14 -3.92 15.12
C VAL A 81 -6.44 -4.12 13.64
N SER A 82 -5.54 -3.69 12.75
CA SER A 82 -5.72 -3.89 11.31
C SER A 82 -5.67 -5.37 10.92
N SER A 83 -4.85 -6.18 11.59
CA SER A 83 -4.79 -7.63 11.35
C SER A 83 -6.04 -8.36 11.82
N VAL A 84 -6.64 -7.95 12.94
CA VAL A 84 -7.94 -8.47 13.37
C VAL A 84 -9.02 -8.11 12.34
N ALA A 85 -9.07 -6.84 11.91
CA ALA A 85 -10.02 -6.40 10.90
C ALA A 85 -9.83 -7.15 9.56
N ALA A 86 -8.59 -7.37 9.14
CA ALA A 86 -8.26 -8.14 7.95
C ALA A 86 -8.67 -9.62 8.07
N GLY A 87 -8.50 -10.23 9.25
CA GLY A 87 -8.96 -11.59 9.53
C GLY A 87 -10.48 -11.72 9.43
N GLN A 88 -11.22 -10.75 10.00
CA GLN A 88 -12.68 -10.69 9.87
C GLN A 88 -13.13 -10.49 8.42
N ALA A 89 -12.44 -9.63 7.67
CA ALA A 89 -12.71 -9.43 6.25
C ALA A 89 -12.44 -10.70 5.42
N ALA A 90 -11.36 -11.42 5.72
CA ALA A 90 -11.05 -12.69 5.07
C ALA A 90 -12.14 -13.74 5.35
N ALA A 91 -12.62 -13.83 6.60
CA ALA A 91 -13.68 -14.74 7.00
C ALA A 91 -15.02 -14.38 6.34
N ALA A 92 -15.36 -13.09 6.26
CA ALA A 92 -16.55 -12.60 5.56
C ALA A 92 -16.48 -12.92 4.06
N MET A 93 -15.33 -12.72 3.42
CA MET A 93 -15.14 -13.02 2.00
C MET A 93 -15.22 -14.52 1.72
N HIS A 94 -14.67 -15.36 2.60
CA HIS A 94 -14.77 -16.82 2.48
C HIS A 94 -16.23 -17.28 2.53
N ARG A 95 -17.02 -16.76 3.48
CA ARG A 95 -18.46 -17.06 3.56
C ARG A 95 -19.25 -16.58 2.35
N LEU A 96 -18.92 -15.40 1.82
CA LEU A 96 -19.53 -14.91 0.60
C LEU A 96 -19.27 -15.86 -0.57
N ILE A 97 -18.06 -16.40 -0.67
CA ILE A 97 -17.69 -17.36 -1.72
C ILE A 97 -18.43 -18.69 -1.54
N GLU A 98 -18.54 -19.19 -0.30
CA GLU A 98 -19.16 -20.49 -0.01
C GLU A 98 -20.70 -20.47 -0.06
N VAL A 99 -21.32 -19.44 0.50
CA VAL A 99 -22.77 -19.37 0.75
C VAL A 99 -23.47 -18.36 -0.16
N GLY A 100 -22.72 -17.44 -0.80
CA GLY A 100 -23.28 -16.40 -1.67
C GLY A 100 -23.92 -15.22 -0.92
N ASP A 101 -23.75 -15.13 0.40
CA ASP A 101 -24.33 -14.06 1.23
C ASP A 101 -23.26 -13.06 1.69
N LEU A 102 -23.57 -11.77 1.50
CA LEU A 102 -22.71 -10.63 1.81
C LEU A 102 -23.07 -9.97 3.15
N TRP A 103 -24.26 -10.28 3.69
CA TRP A 103 -24.87 -9.51 4.77
C TRP A 103 -24.52 -10.07 6.17
N PRO A 104 -24.25 -9.20 7.18
CA PRO A 104 -23.77 -9.64 8.47
C PRO A 104 -24.92 -10.16 9.32
N ASN A 105 -25.30 -11.41 9.11
CA ASN A 105 -26.05 -12.14 10.12
C ASN A 105 -25.10 -12.44 11.29
N ASN A 106 -25.03 -11.51 12.24
CA ASN A 106 -24.44 -11.61 13.59
C ASN A 106 -22.94 -11.99 13.68
N SER A 107 -22.22 -12.03 12.57
CA SER A 107 -20.90 -12.68 12.50
C SER A 107 -19.70 -11.76 12.81
N PHE A 108 -19.89 -10.44 12.83
CA PHE A 108 -18.88 -9.51 13.39
C PHE A 108 -18.84 -9.52 14.93
N GLY A 109 -19.75 -10.25 15.59
CA GLY A 109 -19.94 -10.20 17.05
C GLY A 109 -19.62 -11.48 17.81
N ALA A 110 -19.44 -12.62 17.12
CA ALA A 110 -19.20 -13.92 17.76
C ALA A 110 -17.75 -14.40 17.61
N THR A 111 -16.80 -13.49 17.45
CA THR A 111 -15.38 -13.85 17.44
C THR A 111 -14.95 -14.19 18.86
N GLN A 112 -14.49 -15.42 19.05
CA GLN A 112 -13.87 -15.85 20.31
C GLN A 112 -12.66 -14.95 20.61
N ARG A 113 -12.42 -14.63 21.90
CA ARG A 113 -11.31 -13.75 22.30
C ARG A 113 -9.98 -14.31 21.81
N GLU A 114 -9.89 -15.62 21.77
CA GLU A 114 -8.78 -16.44 21.29
C GLU A 114 -8.47 -16.15 19.81
N GLU A 115 -9.48 -16.06 18.95
CA GLU A 115 -9.31 -15.76 17.51
C GLU A 115 -8.86 -14.33 17.28
N ILE A 116 -9.41 -13.36 18.03
CA ILE A 116 -8.98 -11.95 17.99
C ILE A 116 -7.50 -11.86 18.37
N LEU A 117 -7.11 -12.51 19.46
CA LEU A 117 -5.73 -12.52 19.93
C LEU A 117 -4.81 -13.20 18.91
N LEU A 118 -5.22 -14.33 18.34
CA LEU A 118 -4.44 -15.05 17.35
C LEU A 118 -4.20 -14.20 16.09
N HIS A 119 -5.22 -13.53 15.56
CA HIS A 119 -5.06 -12.63 14.40
C HIS A 119 -4.17 -11.43 14.70
N ALA A 120 -4.32 -10.81 15.88
CA ALA A 120 -3.46 -9.71 16.30
C ALA A 120 -2.01 -10.16 16.45
N LEU A 121 -1.75 -11.26 17.16
CA LEU A 121 -0.41 -11.78 17.42
C LEU A 121 0.26 -12.25 16.13
N MET A 122 -0.45 -12.98 15.28
CA MET A 122 0.06 -13.44 13.98
C MET A 122 0.38 -12.25 13.07
N GLY A 123 -0.45 -11.21 13.06
CA GLY A 123 -0.19 -9.98 12.32
C GLY A 123 1.05 -9.22 12.80
N ILE A 124 1.17 -9.04 14.12
CA ILE A 124 2.33 -8.37 14.76
C ILE A 124 3.61 -9.18 14.51
N ALA A 125 3.57 -10.49 14.74
CA ALA A 125 4.70 -11.39 14.52
C ALA A 125 5.10 -11.44 13.05
N GLY A 126 4.13 -11.57 12.14
CA GLY A 126 4.35 -11.57 10.70
C GLY A 126 4.95 -10.27 10.20
N PHE A 127 4.41 -9.13 10.63
CA PHE A 127 4.97 -7.82 10.30
C PHE A 127 6.43 -7.69 10.75
N LYS A 128 6.76 -8.21 11.93
CA LYS A 128 8.15 -8.22 12.43
C LYS A 128 9.06 -9.20 11.71
N ALA A 129 8.57 -10.41 11.41
CA ALA A 129 9.32 -11.43 10.68
C ALA A 129 9.68 -10.95 9.27
N LEU A 130 8.82 -10.14 8.64
CA LEU A 130 9.07 -9.50 7.35
C LEU A 130 9.99 -8.26 7.45
N GLY A 131 10.60 -8.00 8.61
CA GLY A 131 11.51 -6.86 8.81
C GLY A 131 10.80 -5.52 9.09
N GLY A 132 9.49 -5.53 9.34
CA GLY A 132 8.71 -4.34 9.63
C GLY A 132 9.14 -3.65 10.93
N SER A 133 9.12 -2.32 10.92
CA SER A 133 9.33 -1.48 12.10
C SER A 133 8.04 -0.78 12.46
N PHE A 134 7.52 -1.00 13.68
CA PHE A 134 6.28 -0.34 14.14
C PHE A 134 6.39 1.18 14.12
N ARG A 135 7.60 1.70 14.34
CA ARG A 135 7.91 3.13 14.25
C ARG A 135 7.64 3.71 12.85
N ASN A 136 7.81 2.90 11.81
CA ASN A 136 7.61 3.30 10.41
C ASN A 136 6.16 3.20 9.95
N VAL A 137 5.27 2.63 10.77
CA VAL A 137 3.82 2.61 10.52
C VAL A 137 3.21 3.99 10.77
N MET A 138 3.81 4.76 11.68
CA MET A 138 3.36 6.11 12.01
C MET A 138 3.80 7.13 10.97
N PRO A 139 3.05 8.23 10.80
CA PRO A 139 3.42 9.29 9.87
C PRO A 139 4.83 9.81 10.18
N SER A 140 5.50 10.26 9.13
CA SER A 140 6.81 10.94 9.21
C SER A 140 6.74 12.14 10.16
N ASN A 141 7.90 12.60 10.63
CA ASN A 141 8.00 13.60 11.69
C ASN A 141 7.10 14.83 11.45
N LEU A 142 6.03 14.93 12.24
CA LEU A 142 5.02 15.98 12.15
C LEU A 142 5.52 17.34 12.66
N GLY A 143 6.61 17.35 13.42
CA GLY A 143 7.24 18.58 13.91
C GLY A 143 7.97 19.40 12.83
N TYR A 144 8.13 18.85 11.62
CA TYR A 144 8.88 19.49 10.55
C TYR A 144 8.05 19.66 9.27
N PRO A 145 7.80 20.90 8.81
CA PRO A 145 6.92 21.15 7.65
C PRO A 145 7.43 20.49 6.34
N GLY A 146 8.73 20.22 6.24
CA GLY A 146 9.34 19.49 5.13
C GLY A 146 8.89 18.04 5.00
N ALA A 147 8.39 17.42 6.08
CA ALA A 147 7.80 16.08 6.05
C ALA A 147 6.46 16.03 5.28
N LEU A 148 5.78 17.17 5.17
CA LEU A 148 4.48 17.35 4.51
C LEU A 148 4.60 18.19 3.24
N ALA A 149 5.81 18.42 2.72
CA ALA A 149 6.01 19.18 1.50
C ALA A 149 5.28 18.51 0.33
N ARG A 150 4.22 19.16 -0.16
CA ARG A 150 3.44 18.74 -1.34
C ARG A 150 4.11 19.13 -2.67
N PHE A 151 5.24 19.82 -2.57
CA PHE A 151 5.98 20.34 -3.71
C PHE A 151 7.28 19.59 -3.85
N SER A 152 7.59 19.25 -5.09
CA SER A 152 8.82 18.58 -5.47
C SER A 152 9.21 19.04 -6.86
N ILE A 153 10.50 19.02 -7.15
CA ILE A 153 11.02 19.40 -8.47
C ILE A 153 11.27 18.12 -9.26
N PRO A 154 10.77 18.00 -10.50
CA PRO A 154 11.07 16.88 -11.37
C PRO A 154 12.58 16.87 -11.68
N ALA A 155 13.26 15.77 -11.36
CA ALA A 155 14.68 15.63 -11.66
C ALA A 155 14.88 15.34 -13.16
N LYS A 156 15.62 16.20 -13.86
CA LYS A 156 16.04 15.98 -15.25
C LYS A 156 17.21 14.98 -15.29
N GLY A 157 16.91 13.69 -15.13
CA GLY A 157 17.89 12.60 -15.25
C GLY A 157 18.68 12.30 -13.97
N GLU A 158 19.91 11.82 -14.12
CA GLU A 158 20.85 11.46 -13.04
C GLU A 158 21.87 12.57 -12.72
N GLY A 159 21.80 13.68 -13.45
CA GLY A 159 22.70 14.81 -13.25
C GLY A 159 22.43 15.53 -11.92
N TYR A 160 23.48 16.16 -11.38
CA TYR A 160 23.34 17.13 -10.31
C TYR A 160 22.43 18.28 -10.73
N ALA A 161 21.61 18.78 -9.79
CA ALA A 161 20.72 19.91 -10.02
C ALA A 161 21.50 21.13 -10.57
N VAL A 162 21.00 21.75 -11.63
CA VAL A 162 21.60 22.97 -12.21
C VAL A 162 21.41 24.16 -11.25
N GLU A 163 22.18 25.24 -11.41
CA GLU A 163 22.15 26.37 -10.45
C GLU A 163 20.75 27.00 -10.27
N ALA A 164 19.95 27.05 -11.32
CA ALA A 164 18.55 27.49 -11.23
C ALA A 164 17.70 26.56 -10.36
N GLU A 165 17.85 25.24 -10.51
CA GLU A 165 17.17 24.24 -9.68
C GLU A 165 17.69 24.31 -8.23
N ARG A 166 19.00 24.46 -8.03
CA ARG A 166 19.60 24.68 -6.70
C ARG A 166 19.05 25.94 -6.01
N ALA A 167 18.71 26.99 -6.75
CA ALA A 167 18.09 28.18 -6.20
C ALA A 167 16.65 27.90 -5.71
N VAL A 168 15.86 27.14 -6.49
CA VAL A 168 14.51 26.72 -6.11
C VAL A 168 14.57 25.77 -4.91
N ILE A 169 15.47 24.78 -4.94
CA ILE A 169 15.71 23.84 -3.85
C ILE A 169 16.13 24.58 -2.57
N ARG A 170 17.01 25.58 -2.65
CA ARG A 170 17.35 26.45 -1.51
C ARG A 170 16.15 27.22 -0.97
N ARG A 171 15.29 27.75 -1.83
CA ARG A 171 14.07 28.46 -1.41
C ARG A 171 13.12 27.49 -0.70
N MET A 172 12.93 26.29 -1.25
CA MET A 172 12.14 25.23 -0.62
C MET A 172 12.73 24.80 0.74
N PHE A 173 14.06 24.70 0.85
CA PHE A 173 14.74 24.40 2.11
C PHE A 173 14.50 25.46 3.18
N LYS A 174 14.58 26.74 2.81
CA LYS A 174 14.30 27.84 3.74
C LYS A 174 12.83 27.89 4.17
N GLN A 175 11.92 27.55 3.26
CA GLN A 175 10.47 27.62 3.50
C GLN A 175 9.95 26.40 4.29
N PHE A 176 10.32 25.19 3.87
CA PHE A 176 9.80 23.94 4.43
C PHE A 176 10.75 23.27 5.44
N GLY A 177 12.05 23.58 5.39
CA GLY A 177 13.07 22.89 6.19
C GLY A 177 13.46 21.53 5.61
N CYS A 178 14.50 20.94 6.20
CA CYS A 178 14.95 19.59 5.86
C CYS A 178 13.86 18.54 6.09
N HIS A 179 13.71 17.59 5.16
CA HIS A 179 12.76 16.48 5.30
C HIS A 179 13.16 15.51 6.43
N HIS A 180 14.46 15.38 6.71
CA HIS A 180 14.98 14.43 7.70
C HIS A 180 15.03 15.02 9.13
N CYS A 181 15.44 16.29 9.27
CA CYS A 181 15.71 16.90 10.57
C CYS A 181 15.03 18.26 10.79
N GLY A 182 14.27 18.78 9.81
CA GLY A 182 13.52 20.03 9.92
C GLY A 182 14.31 21.33 9.98
N ARG A 183 15.64 21.26 10.04
CA ARG A 183 16.50 22.43 10.08
C ARG A 183 16.29 23.29 8.82
N ARG A 184 16.24 24.62 9.00
CA ARG A 184 16.08 25.62 7.92
C ARG A 184 17.35 26.41 7.62
N SER A 185 18.46 26.05 8.27
CA SER A 185 19.78 26.68 8.17
C SER A 185 20.88 25.61 8.10
N GLY A 186 22.05 25.96 7.54
CA GLY A 186 23.19 25.04 7.39
C GLY A 186 23.29 24.37 6.00
N GLY A 187 24.21 23.42 5.89
CA GLY A 187 24.45 22.65 4.67
C GLY A 187 23.24 21.78 4.30
N TRP A 188 22.88 21.78 3.02
CA TRP A 188 21.77 21.00 2.49
C TRP A 188 22.27 20.15 1.33
N SER A 189 21.74 18.93 1.24
CA SER A 189 21.92 18.01 0.13
C SER A 189 20.55 17.68 -0.45
N ALA A 190 20.47 17.60 -1.78
CA ALA A 190 19.28 17.15 -2.48
C ALA A 190 19.42 15.64 -2.76
N SER A 191 18.43 14.84 -2.38
CA SER A 191 18.35 13.43 -2.75
C SER A 191 17.24 13.21 -3.77
N ILE A 192 17.54 12.39 -4.78
CA ILE A 192 16.56 11.95 -5.78
C ILE A 192 15.75 10.82 -5.16
N ILE A 193 14.43 10.96 -5.12
CA ILE A 193 13.51 9.89 -4.71
C ILE A 193 12.76 9.40 -5.96
N PRO A 194 12.78 8.09 -6.25
CA PRO A 194 11.90 7.50 -7.24
C PRO A 194 10.50 7.36 -6.62
N LYS A 195 9.61 8.32 -6.88
CA LYS A 195 8.17 8.09 -6.75
C LYS A 195 7.61 7.73 -8.11
N LEU A 196 6.64 6.79 -8.14
CA LEU A 196 5.97 6.28 -9.35
C LEU A 196 5.85 7.39 -10.42
N ALA A 197 6.59 7.19 -11.52
CA ALA A 197 6.65 8.02 -12.73
C ALA A 197 7.23 9.45 -12.65
N LEU A 198 7.59 10.02 -11.50
CA LEU A 198 8.23 11.34 -11.39
C LEU A 198 9.37 11.35 -10.35
N ARG A 199 10.62 11.34 -10.85
CA ARG A 199 11.81 11.54 -10.02
C ARG A 199 11.70 12.89 -9.33
N THR A 200 11.72 12.91 -7.99
CA THR A 200 11.44 14.12 -7.23
C THR A 200 12.52 14.40 -6.19
N ILE A 201 12.95 15.65 -6.12
CA ILE A 201 14.04 16.08 -5.24
C ILE A 201 13.51 16.32 -3.82
N CYS A 202 14.07 15.63 -2.84
CA CYS A 202 13.87 15.90 -1.41
C CYS A 202 15.13 16.50 -0.79
N LEU A 203 14.94 17.35 0.21
CA LEU A 203 16.02 18.05 0.90
C LEU A 203 16.44 17.29 2.16
N GLN A 204 17.71 16.88 2.19
CA GLN A 204 18.42 16.38 3.37
C GLN A 204 19.42 17.44 3.85
N THR A 205 19.85 17.39 5.11
CA THR A 205 20.99 18.19 5.57
C THR A 205 22.25 17.38 5.36
N SER A 206 23.31 17.98 4.83
CA SER A 206 24.65 17.40 4.97
C SER A 206 25.03 17.51 6.45
N ARG A 207 25.46 16.40 7.06
CA ARG A 207 26.13 16.47 8.37
C ARG A 207 27.40 17.30 8.25
#